data_AF-A0AAD6YF86-F1
#
_entry.id   AF-A0AAD6YF86-F1
#
_cell.length_a   1.000
_cell.length_b   1.000
_cell.length_c   1.000
_cell.angle_alpha   90.00
_cell.angle_beta   90.00
_cell.angle_gamma   90.00
#
_symmetry.space_group_name_H-M   'P 1'
#
loop_
_entity.id
_entity.type
_entity.pdbx_description
1 polymer ?
#
loop_
_entity_poly.entity_id
_entity_poly.type
_entity_poly.pdbx_seq_one_letter_code
_entity_poly.pdbx_strand_id
1 'polypeptide(L)'
;MFVVFTADDAVQSYTLNAVNQFLAHRQNPNGCPPKMKFYVSLNFTNCTLVTDHTMTHVGDPSQDEINGNLIALNALASIPLSAIKGFRAPFLDCVNILKKLSTAGFTYDFSPAATDPGTDAYWPY
;
A
#
# COMPACT_ATOMS: atom_id res chain seq x y z
N MET A 1 -1.28 20.46 -7.77
CA MET A 1 -0.16 19.53 -7.48
C MET A 1 -0.64 18.54 -6.43
N PHE A 2 -0.36 17.25 -6.63
CA PHE A 2 -0.60 16.21 -5.63
C PHE A 2 0.74 15.61 -5.21
N VAL A 3 0.89 15.28 -3.93
CA VAL A 3 2.03 14.54 -3.40
C VAL A 3 1.47 13.34 -2.66
N VAL A 4 1.93 12.14 -3.00
CA VAL A 4 1.49 10.89 -2.37
C VAL A 4 2.64 10.35 -1.53
N PHE A 5 2.52 10.44 -0.22
CA PHE A 5 3.45 9.76 0.69
C PHE A 5 3.02 8.31 0.86
N THR A 6 3.97 7.39 0.74
CA THR A 6 3.77 5.95 0.95
C THR A 6 4.80 5.37 1.90
N ALA A 7 4.42 4.37 2.70
CA ALA A 7 5.33 3.54 3.48
C ALA A 7 5.00 2.08 3.20
N ASP A 8 6.03 1.29 2.97
CA ASP A 8 5.91 -0.13 2.67
C ASP A 8 6.27 -0.96 3.93
N ASP A 9 5.99 -2.25 3.86
CA ASP A 9 6.29 -3.26 4.87
C ASP A 9 5.51 -3.09 6.19
N ALA A 10 6.03 -3.71 7.25
CA ALA A 10 5.31 -3.93 8.47
C ALA A 10 5.03 -2.64 9.27
N VAL A 11 3.81 -2.50 9.78
CA VAL A 11 3.48 -1.39 10.68
C VAL A 11 3.51 -1.84 12.12
N GLN A 12 4.25 -1.04 12.89
CA GLN A 12 4.45 -1.18 14.31
C GLN A 12 4.16 0.16 14.98
N SER A 13 4.00 0.15 16.30
CA SER A 13 3.73 1.39 17.05
C SER A 13 4.79 2.47 16.78
N TYR A 14 6.07 2.08 16.69
CA TYR A 14 7.16 3.03 16.42
C TYR A 14 7.16 3.56 14.98
N THR A 15 6.80 2.76 13.97
CA THR A 15 6.72 3.25 12.57
C THR A 15 5.53 4.20 12.41
N LEU A 16 4.39 3.87 13.04
CA LEU A 16 3.23 4.77 13.06
C LEU A 16 3.52 6.09 13.78
N ASN A 17 4.25 6.03 14.91
CA ASN A 17 4.66 7.23 15.64
C ASN A 17 5.56 8.13 14.78
N ALA A 18 6.51 7.55 14.05
CA ALA A 18 7.38 8.30 13.15
C ALA A 18 6.58 9.01 12.04
N VAL A 19 5.62 8.32 11.42
CA VAL A 19 4.75 8.92 10.38
C VAL A 19 3.84 10.01 10.98
N ASN A 20 3.24 9.76 12.14
CA ASN A 20 2.39 10.74 12.81
C ASN A 20 3.16 12.00 13.18
N GLN A 21 4.40 11.86 13.67
CA GLN A 21 5.29 13.00 13.95
C GLN A 21 5.69 13.73 12.66
N PHE A 22 6.01 13.00 11.58
CA PHE A 22 6.36 13.59 10.29
C PHE A 22 5.23 14.44 9.72
N LEU A 23 3.98 13.99 9.86
CA LEU A 23 2.79 14.70 9.37
C LEU A 23 2.22 15.69 10.39
N ALA A 24 2.70 15.66 11.64
CA ALA A 24 2.21 16.52 12.70
C ALA A 24 2.36 17.99 12.31
N HIS A 25 1.35 18.79 12.67
CA HIS A 25 1.30 20.23 12.44
C HIS A 25 1.35 20.68 10.97
N ARG A 26 1.22 19.77 10.00
CA ARG A 26 1.11 20.10 8.58
C ARG A 26 -0.36 20.19 8.17
N GLN A 27 -0.64 21.09 7.24
CA GLN A 27 -1.96 21.23 6.63
C GLN A 27 -1.82 21.40 5.12
N ASN A 28 -2.74 20.80 4.39
CA ASN A 28 -2.91 21.09 2.97
C ASN A 28 -3.51 22.50 2.79
N PRO A 29 -3.40 23.10 1.59
CA PRO A 29 -3.98 24.42 1.32
C PRO A 29 -5.49 24.54 1.58
N ASN A 30 -6.21 23.42 1.63
CA ASN A 30 -7.63 23.35 1.97
C ASN A 30 -7.91 23.24 3.48
N GLY A 31 -6.88 23.36 4.33
CA GLY A 31 -6.98 23.26 5.80
C GLY A 31 -7.06 21.83 6.35
N CYS A 32 -7.13 20.80 5.51
CA CYS A 32 -7.15 19.42 5.99
C CYS A 32 -5.74 18.92 6.35
N PRO A 33 -5.60 18.04 7.36
CA PRO A 33 -4.34 17.35 7.62
C PRO A 33 -3.93 16.47 6.42
N PRO A 34 -2.63 16.42 6.06
CA PRO A 34 -2.14 15.52 5.02
C PRO A 34 -2.35 14.05 5.43
N LYS A 35 -2.44 13.18 4.44
CA LYS A 35 -2.65 11.74 4.61
C LYS A 35 -1.50 10.97 3.95
N MET A 36 -1.24 9.78 4.45
CA MET A 36 -0.23 8.85 3.94
C MET A 36 -0.87 7.50 3.70
N LYS A 37 -0.38 6.77 2.69
CA LYS A 37 -0.84 5.43 2.36
C LYS A 37 0.20 4.40 2.80
N PHE A 38 -0.25 3.28 3.36
CA PHE A 38 0.63 2.20 3.77
C PHE A 38 0.43 0.99 2.84
N TYR A 39 1.49 0.29 2.47
CA TYR A 39 1.42 -1.00 1.78
C TYR A 39 2.07 -2.04 2.69
N VAL A 40 1.25 -2.86 3.34
CA VAL A 40 1.65 -3.57 4.57
C VAL A 40 1.63 -5.08 4.42
N SER A 41 2.80 -5.66 4.64
CA SER A 41 2.99 -7.10 4.71
C SER A 41 2.57 -7.60 6.09
N LEU A 42 1.95 -8.77 6.20
CA LEU A 42 1.49 -9.25 7.52
C LEU A 42 2.63 -9.58 8.48
N ASN A 43 3.75 -10.05 7.96
CA ASN A 43 4.84 -10.47 8.83
C ASN A 43 5.29 -9.28 9.69
N PHE A 44 5.27 -9.48 11.02
CA PHE A 44 5.55 -8.46 12.02
C PHE A 44 4.65 -7.21 11.96
N THR A 45 3.43 -7.30 11.43
CA THR A 45 2.50 -6.16 11.42
C THR A 45 1.55 -6.21 12.61
N ASN A 46 1.42 -5.09 13.31
CA ASN A 46 0.29 -4.88 14.20
C ASN A 46 -0.95 -4.57 13.35
N CYS A 47 -1.77 -5.60 13.16
CA CYS A 47 -2.90 -5.54 12.24
C CYS A 47 -3.91 -4.45 12.61
N THR A 48 -3.94 -3.90 13.83
CA THR A 48 -4.88 -2.80 14.17
C THR A 48 -4.70 -1.49 13.37
N LEU A 49 -3.75 -1.40 12.43
CA LEU A 49 -3.26 -0.12 11.89
C LEU A 49 -3.21 0.05 10.34
N VAL A 50 -3.67 -0.89 9.47
CA VAL A 50 -2.99 -1.06 8.13
C VAL A 50 -3.69 -1.65 6.87
N THR A 51 -3.09 -1.45 5.69
CA THR A 51 -3.56 -1.86 4.31
C THR A 51 -2.57 -2.76 3.53
N ASP A 52 -2.96 -3.46 2.44
CA ASP A 52 -2.30 -4.67 1.84
C ASP A 52 -0.91 -4.55 1.13
N HIS A 53 -0.03 -5.55 1.31
CA HIS A 53 1.26 -5.84 0.63
C HIS A 53 1.71 -7.32 0.83
N THR A 54 0.83 -8.28 0.48
CA THR A 54 1.00 -9.76 0.59
C THR A 54 1.18 -10.35 2.01
N MET A 55 0.99 -11.67 2.15
CA MET A 55 1.13 -12.36 3.44
C MET A 55 2.61 -12.42 3.88
N THR A 56 3.51 -12.83 2.98
CA THR A 56 4.88 -13.21 3.34
C THR A 56 5.99 -12.40 2.65
N HIS A 57 5.63 -11.35 1.90
CA HIS A 57 6.60 -10.45 1.24
C HIS A 57 7.49 -11.18 0.20
N VAL A 58 6.85 -11.80 -0.80
CA VAL A 58 7.50 -12.54 -1.91
C VAL A 58 7.37 -11.79 -3.25
N GLY A 59 8.37 -11.93 -4.13
CA GLY A 59 8.43 -11.20 -5.41
C GLY A 59 7.32 -11.54 -6.41
N ASP A 60 7.01 -12.82 -6.63
CA ASP A 60 5.85 -13.25 -7.45
C ASP A 60 4.79 -13.93 -6.56
N PRO A 61 3.92 -13.15 -5.89
CA PRO A 61 2.95 -13.71 -4.98
C PRO A 61 1.89 -14.52 -5.72
N SER A 62 1.51 -15.65 -5.15
CA SER A 62 0.37 -16.44 -5.61
C SER A 62 -0.95 -15.69 -5.37
N GLN A 63 -2.05 -16.18 -5.95
CA GLN A 63 -3.38 -15.63 -5.64
C GLN A 63 -3.71 -15.78 -4.15
N ASP A 64 -3.24 -16.84 -3.51
CA ASP A 64 -3.45 -17.11 -2.08
C ASP A 64 -2.64 -16.15 -1.19
N GLU A 65 -1.43 -15.75 -1.60
CA GLU A 65 -0.63 -14.72 -0.91
C GLU A 65 -1.35 -13.36 -0.89
N ILE A 66 -2.07 -13.04 -1.97
CA ILE A 66 -2.82 -11.79 -2.10
C ILE A 66 -4.14 -11.89 -1.32
N ASN A 67 -4.93 -12.93 -1.57
CA ASN A 67 -6.24 -13.10 -0.95
C ASN A 67 -6.14 -13.36 0.56
N GLY A 68 -5.12 -14.10 0.98
CA GLY A 68 -4.85 -14.35 2.39
C GLY A 68 -4.62 -13.04 3.14
N ASN A 69 -3.87 -12.10 2.54
CA ASN A 69 -3.58 -10.83 3.19
C ASN A 69 -4.85 -9.98 3.32
N LEU A 70 -5.67 -9.92 2.27
CA LEU A 70 -6.97 -9.25 2.32
C LEU A 70 -7.87 -9.79 3.45
N ILE A 71 -7.96 -11.12 3.57
CA ILE A 71 -8.75 -11.78 4.62
C ILE A 71 -8.17 -11.45 6.00
N ALA A 72 -6.85 -11.52 6.15
CA ALA A 72 -6.18 -11.23 7.42
C ALA A 72 -6.35 -9.77 7.83
N LEU A 73 -6.21 -8.81 6.92
CA LEU A 73 -6.48 -7.40 7.21
C LEU A 73 -7.94 -7.16 7.57
N ASN A 74 -8.88 -7.79 6.86
CA ASN A 74 -10.29 -7.65 7.23
C ASN A 74 -10.58 -8.22 8.63
N ALA A 75 -10.06 -9.40 8.93
CA ALA A 75 -10.33 -10.10 10.19
C ALA A 75 -9.55 -9.52 11.39
N LEU A 76 -8.28 -9.16 11.20
CA LEU A 76 -7.36 -8.76 12.28
C LEU A 76 -7.23 -7.24 12.43
N ALA A 77 -7.45 -6.48 11.35
CA ALA A 77 -7.44 -5.01 11.37
C ALA A 77 -8.83 -4.40 11.52
N SER A 78 -9.89 -5.20 11.36
CA SER A 78 -11.27 -4.72 11.23
C SER A 78 -11.43 -3.70 10.08
N ILE A 79 -10.58 -3.77 9.06
CA ILE A 79 -10.65 -2.89 7.90
C ILE A 79 -11.62 -3.49 6.89
N PRO A 80 -12.69 -2.77 6.50
CA PRO A 80 -13.59 -3.27 5.47
C PRO A 80 -12.81 -3.59 4.18
N LEU A 81 -13.06 -4.74 3.56
CA LEU A 81 -12.43 -5.10 2.28
C LEU A 81 -12.61 -3.99 1.23
N SER A 82 -13.76 -3.30 1.25
CA SER A 82 -14.04 -2.17 0.35
C SER A 82 -13.13 -0.94 0.56
N ALA A 83 -12.42 -0.85 1.68
CA ALA A 83 -11.42 0.17 1.96
C ALA A 83 -10.02 -0.21 1.45
N ILE A 84 -9.78 -1.48 1.14
CA ILE A 84 -8.51 -2.00 0.62
C ILE A 84 -8.57 -2.00 -0.91
N LYS A 85 -8.08 -0.92 -1.52
CA LYS A 85 -8.31 -0.63 -2.94
C LYS A 85 -7.06 -0.73 -3.83
N GLY A 86 -5.88 -0.80 -3.23
CA GLY A 86 -4.64 -0.82 -3.98
C GLY A 86 -3.62 -1.78 -3.45
N PHE A 87 -2.68 -2.07 -4.34
CA PHE A 87 -1.63 -3.04 -4.13
C PHE A 87 -0.28 -2.42 -4.49
N ARG A 88 0.77 -2.91 -3.84
CA ARG A 88 2.15 -2.74 -4.26
C ARG A 88 2.84 -4.10 -4.11
N ALA A 89 3.66 -4.46 -5.09
CA ALA A 89 4.39 -5.72 -5.12
C ALA A 89 5.65 -5.61 -4.27
N PRO A 90 5.99 -6.65 -3.49
CA PRO A 90 7.32 -6.77 -2.88
C PRO A 90 8.43 -6.61 -3.91
N PHE A 91 9.45 -5.84 -3.56
CA PHE A 91 10.59 -5.51 -4.44
C PHE A 91 10.22 -4.82 -5.76
N LEU A 92 8.98 -4.32 -5.89
CA LEU A 92 8.42 -3.75 -7.11
C LEU A 92 8.34 -4.75 -8.29
N ASP A 93 8.34 -6.05 -8.02
CA ASP A 93 8.24 -7.09 -9.06
C ASP A 93 6.78 -7.26 -9.51
N CYS A 94 6.41 -6.57 -10.58
CA CYS A 94 5.03 -6.46 -11.05
C CYS A 94 4.76 -7.09 -12.43
N VAL A 95 5.68 -7.92 -12.94
CA VAL A 95 5.63 -8.42 -14.33
C VAL A 95 4.35 -9.20 -14.63
N ASN A 96 3.81 -9.96 -13.66
CA ASN A 96 2.69 -10.88 -13.87
C ASN A 96 1.50 -10.65 -12.92
N ILE A 97 1.36 -9.46 -12.33
CA ILE A 97 0.43 -9.23 -11.22
C ILE A 97 -0.97 -8.75 -11.67
N LEU A 98 -1.09 -8.00 -12.77
CA LEU A 98 -2.31 -7.24 -13.10
C LEU A 98 -3.60 -8.10 -13.20
N LYS A 99 -3.52 -9.31 -13.75
CA LYS A 99 -4.66 -10.24 -13.81
C LYS A 99 -5.09 -10.74 -12.42
N LYS A 100 -4.11 -11.00 -11.54
CA LYS A 100 -4.33 -11.42 -10.15
C LYS A 100 -5.01 -10.30 -9.37
N LEU A 101 -4.54 -9.06 -9.56
CA LEU A 101 -5.11 -7.86 -8.93
C LEU A 101 -6.55 -7.59 -9.38
N SER A 102 -6.82 -7.68 -10.68
CA SER A 102 -8.16 -7.51 -11.23
C SER A 102 -9.13 -8.54 -10.67
N THR A 103 -8.70 -9.80 -10.54
CA THR A 103 -9.52 -10.89 -9.97
C THR A 103 -9.80 -10.69 -8.48
N ALA A 104 -8.83 -10.15 -7.73
CA ALA A 104 -8.98 -9.81 -6.32
C ALA A 104 -9.76 -8.49 -6.09
N GLY A 105 -10.14 -7.77 -7.14
CA GLY A 105 -10.93 -6.54 -7.04
C GLY A 105 -10.12 -5.29 -6.66
N PHE A 106 -8.78 -5.32 -6.77
CA PHE A 106 -7.97 -4.11 -6.60
C PHE A 106 -8.22 -3.13 -7.75
N THR A 107 -8.18 -1.84 -7.42
CA THR A 107 -8.50 -0.75 -8.35
C THR A 107 -7.26 -0.08 -8.95
N TYR A 108 -6.08 -0.27 -8.34
CA TYR A 108 -4.82 0.25 -8.85
C TYR A 108 -3.62 -0.55 -8.33
N ASP A 109 -2.53 -0.52 -9.09
CA ASP A 109 -1.20 -1.03 -8.73
C ASP A 109 -0.23 0.15 -8.60
N PHE A 110 0.60 0.16 -7.55
CA PHE A 110 1.58 1.22 -7.27
C PHE A 110 3.04 0.70 -7.32
N SER A 111 3.25 -0.40 -8.03
CA SER A 111 4.55 -1.07 -8.22
C SER A 111 5.37 -0.55 -9.41
N PRO A 112 4.79 -0.32 -10.61
CA PRO A 112 5.59 0.00 -11.79
C PRO A 112 6.32 1.34 -11.64
N ALA A 113 7.60 1.36 -12.00
CA ALA A 113 8.38 2.59 -12.09
C ALA A 113 8.51 3.02 -13.56
N ALA A 114 8.19 4.28 -13.84
CA ALA A 114 8.48 4.87 -15.14
C ALA A 114 9.96 5.28 -15.21
N THR A 115 10.67 4.80 -16.22
CA THR A 115 12.11 5.05 -16.40
C THR A 115 12.36 5.65 -17.77
N ASP A 116 11.77 6.82 -18.04
CA ASP A 116 12.09 7.60 -19.24
C ASP A 116 13.14 8.68 -18.87
N PRO A 117 14.32 8.71 -19.54
CA PRO A 117 15.36 9.71 -19.31
C PRO A 117 14.91 11.16 -19.53
N GLY A 118 13.82 11.39 -20.27
CA GLY A 118 13.29 12.72 -20.59
C GLY A 118 12.22 13.24 -19.63
N THR A 119 11.57 12.36 -18.86
CA THR A 119 10.56 12.72 -17.84
C THR A 119 10.14 11.50 -17.01
N ASP A 120 10.02 11.66 -15.70
CA ASP A 120 9.44 10.64 -14.81
C ASP A 120 8.01 11.01 -14.35
N ALA A 121 7.49 12.17 -14.78
CA ALA A 121 6.20 12.71 -14.37
C ALA A 121 5.02 12.18 -15.21
N TYR A 122 4.83 10.86 -15.24
CA TYR A 122 3.65 10.27 -15.86
C TYR A 122 2.42 10.39 -14.95
N TRP A 123 1.28 10.73 -15.54
CA TRP A 123 0.00 10.61 -14.85
C TRP A 123 -0.41 9.13 -14.77
N PRO A 124 -1.13 8.70 -13.71
CA PRO A 124 -1.71 7.37 -13.65
C PRO A 124 -2.58 7.07 -14.89
N TYR A 125 -2.50 5.83 -15.39
CA TYR A 125 -3.16 5.37 -16.61
C TYR A 125 -3.80 3.99 -16.45
#